data_AF-A0A1P8RTV5-F1
#
_entry.id   AF-A0A1P8RTV5-F1
#
_cell.length_a   1.000
_cell.length_b   1.000
_cell.length_c   1.000
_cell.angle_alpha   90.00
_cell.angle_beta   90.00
_cell.angle_gamma   90.00
#
_symmetry.space_group_name_H-M   'P 1'
#
loop_
_entity.id
_entity.type
_entity.pdbx_description
1 polymer ?
#
loop_
_entity_poly.entity_id
_entity_poly.type
_entity_poly.pdbx_seq_one_letter_code
_entity_poly.pdbx_strand_id
1 'polypeptide(L)'
;MKRTLLLAILSLSTLLGCEEPLCIFPKEPELPNKQFPIGNTEDYYYVDLDAEINNEPRDNDYDYYFDVEGLPLGMDYFVNFRTISLEGTPEEAGIFEITIFLEVDGPFRNDFDDNVDDLCSYRTSKTYTLIIE
;
A
#
# COMPACT_ATOMS: atom_id res chain seq x y z
N MET A 1 54.17 -10.53 -2.53
CA MET A 1 53.24 -9.93 -1.54
C MET A 1 52.06 -9.19 -2.18
N LYS A 2 52.22 -8.42 -3.28
CA LYS A 2 51.08 -7.75 -3.95
C LYS A 2 50.10 -8.69 -4.68
N ARG A 3 50.59 -9.79 -5.27
CA ARG A 3 49.75 -10.77 -5.98
C ARG A 3 48.89 -11.64 -5.05
N THR A 4 49.40 -11.96 -3.85
CA THR A 4 48.67 -12.74 -2.84
C THR A 4 47.57 -11.91 -2.15
N LEU A 5 47.77 -10.59 -2.02
CA LEU A 5 46.76 -9.66 -1.50
C LEU A 5 45.57 -9.53 -2.46
N LEU A 6 45.82 -9.52 -3.78
CA LEU A 6 44.75 -9.46 -4.80
C LEU A 6 43.86 -10.71 -4.80
N LEU A 7 44.44 -11.90 -4.63
CA LEU A 7 43.64 -13.14 -4.54
C LEU A 7 42.78 -13.18 -3.27
N ALA A 8 43.26 -12.62 -2.15
CA ALA A 8 42.51 -12.57 -0.90
C ALA A 8 41.31 -11.61 -0.95
N ILE A 9 41.43 -10.50 -1.71
CA ILE A 9 40.34 -9.54 -1.90
C ILE A 9 39.26 -10.13 -2.83
N LEU A 10 39.66 -10.89 -3.86
CA LEU A 10 38.74 -11.53 -4.81
C LEU A 10 37.97 -12.72 -4.19
N SER A 11 38.54 -13.40 -3.19
CA SER A 11 37.83 -14.45 -2.45
C SER A 11 36.82 -13.90 -1.45
N LEU A 12 37.04 -12.69 -0.90
CA LEU A 12 36.16 -12.12 0.13
C LEU A 12 34.84 -11.60 -0.46
N SER A 13 34.81 -11.21 -1.74
CA SER A 13 33.59 -10.81 -2.45
C SER A 13 32.64 -11.96 -2.80
N THR A 14 33.06 -13.23 -2.59
CA THR A 14 32.19 -14.40 -2.81
C THR A 14 31.43 -14.86 -1.56
N LEU A 15 31.68 -14.23 -0.40
CA LEU A 15 31.02 -14.54 0.87
C LEU A 15 29.91 -13.54 1.24
N LEU A 16 29.74 -12.48 0.45
CA LEU A 16 28.56 -11.62 0.51
C LEU A 16 27.54 -12.18 -0.49
N GLY A 17 26.94 -13.33 -0.15
CA GLY A 17 25.73 -13.76 -0.82
C GLY A 17 24.66 -12.68 -0.61
N CYS A 18 24.03 -12.22 -1.67
CA CYS A 18 22.83 -11.39 -1.58
C CYS A 18 21.67 -12.30 -1.14
N GLU A 19 21.53 -12.54 0.16
CA GLU A 19 20.29 -13.05 0.73
C GLU A 19 19.48 -11.83 1.21
N GLU A 20 18.25 -11.76 0.72
CA GLU A 20 17.18 -10.75 0.95
C GLU A 20 17.09 -9.57 -0.04
N PRO A 21 15.87 -9.18 -0.46
CA PRO A 21 15.66 -7.99 -1.26
C PRO A 21 16.16 -6.79 -0.47
N LEU A 22 17.17 -6.10 -1.01
CA LEU A 22 17.60 -4.83 -0.46
C LEU A 22 16.47 -3.83 -0.67
N CYS A 23 15.65 -3.61 0.37
CA CYS A 23 14.59 -2.59 0.47
C CYS A 23 15.07 -1.13 0.38
N ILE A 24 16.15 -0.91 -0.38
CA ILE A 24 16.68 0.38 -0.78
C ILE A 24 15.73 1.04 -1.79
N PHE A 25 15.04 0.23 -2.61
CA PHE A 25 13.91 0.65 -3.43
C PHE A 25 12.66 -0.02 -2.86
N PRO A 26 11.79 0.71 -2.13
CA PRO A 26 10.67 0.10 -1.44
C PRO A 26 9.71 -0.54 -2.46
N LYS A 27 9.37 -1.80 -2.19
CA LYS A 27 8.35 -2.57 -2.90
C LYS A 27 7.27 -2.93 -1.89
N GLU A 28 6.37 -1.99 -1.64
CA GLU A 28 5.39 -2.05 -0.55
C GLU A 28 4.09 -1.35 -0.99
N PRO A 29 2.92 -1.73 -0.40
CA PRO A 29 1.66 -1.10 -0.72
C PRO A 29 1.67 0.38 -0.33
N GLU A 30 1.04 1.20 -1.17
CA GLU A 30 0.92 2.64 -0.99
C GLU A 30 -0.53 3.08 -1.22
N LEU A 31 -0.96 4.01 -0.37
CA LEU A 31 -2.17 4.79 -0.57
C LEU A 31 -1.78 6.20 -1.03
N PRO A 32 -2.45 6.79 -2.04
CA PRO A 32 -2.01 8.05 -2.63
C PRO A 32 -2.19 9.22 -1.67
N ASN A 33 -1.46 10.32 -1.89
CA ASN A 33 -1.79 11.58 -1.23
C ASN A 33 -3.00 12.19 -1.95
N LYS A 34 -4.11 12.39 -1.23
CA LYS A 34 -5.32 12.99 -1.79
C LYS A 34 -5.94 13.97 -0.80
N GLN A 35 -6.31 15.14 -1.30
CA GLN A 35 -7.19 16.05 -0.57
C GLN A 35 -8.63 15.68 -0.90
N PHE A 36 -9.42 15.40 0.13
CA PHE A 36 -10.83 15.10 -0.03
C PHE A 36 -11.63 16.37 -0.34
N PRO A 37 -12.63 16.30 -1.24
CA PRO A 37 -13.58 17.39 -1.41
C PRO A 37 -14.33 17.64 -0.09
N ILE A 38 -14.80 18.87 0.10
CA ILE A 38 -15.68 19.20 1.23
C ILE A 38 -17.07 18.65 0.90
N GLY A 39 -17.66 17.90 1.83
CA GLY A 39 -19.03 17.38 1.76
C GLY A 39 -20.01 18.22 2.59
N ASN A 40 -21.28 17.83 2.56
CA ASN A 40 -22.33 18.38 3.42
C ASN A 40 -23.31 17.27 3.83
N THR A 41 -24.25 17.58 4.72
CA THR A 41 -25.23 16.61 5.24
C THR A 41 -26.48 16.41 4.36
N GLU A 42 -26.60 17.16 3.26
CA GLU A 42 -27.75 17.13 2.34
C GLU A 42 -27.47 16.33 1.06
N ASP A 43 -26.20 16.24 0.65
CA ASP A 43 -25.76 15.64 -0.60
C ASP A 43 -25.08 14.29 -0.39
N TYR A 44 -25.14 13.44 -1.44
CA TYR A 44 -24.37 12.20 -1.49
C TYR A 44 -22.89 12.53 -1.75
N TYR A 45 -22.04 12.17 -0.80
CA TYR A 45 -20.60 12.28 -0.89
C TYR A 45 -19.99 11.05 -1.59
N TYR A 46 -18.97 11.28 -2.40
CA TYR A 46 -18.19 10.23 -3.07
C TYR A 46 -16.75 10.67 -3.25
N VAL A 47 -15.80 9.82 -2.85
CA VAL A 47 -14.39 9.93 -3.22
C VAL A 47 -13.80 8.53 -3.33
N ASP A 48 -12.89 8.33 -4.27
CA ASP A 48 -12.15 7.09 -4.47
C ASP A 48 -10.64 7.25 -4.21
N LEU A 49 -9.95 6.15 -4.00
CA LEU A 49 -8.49 6.08 -3.90
C LEU A 49 -8.05 4.80 -4.61
N ASP A 50 -7.10 4.93 -5.53
CA ASP A 50 -6.44 3.80 -6.17
C ASP A 50 -5.18 3.46 -5.37
N ALA A 51 -5.12 2.26 -4.82
CA ALA A 51 -3.92 1.71 -4.21
C ALA A 51 -3.00 1.06 -5.25
N GLU A 52 -1.72 1.01 -4.93
CA GLU A 52 -0.71 0.30 -5.72
C GLU A 52 0.37 -0.28 -4.81
N ILE A 53 1.12 -1.27 -5.28
CA ILE A 53 2.41 -1.65 -4.68
C ILE A 53 3.51 -0.94 -5.46
N ASN A 54 4.27 -0.11 -4.76
CA ASN A 54 5.34 0.64 -5.39
C ASN A 54 6.37 -0.30 -6.04
N ASN A 55 6.90 0.06 -7.20
CA ASN A 55 7.92 -0.71 -7.92
C ASN A 55 7.55 -2.19 -8.21
N GLU A 56 6.26 -2.54 -8.29
CA GLU A 56 5.79 -3.87 -8.70
C GLU A 56 5.07 -3.81 -10.06
N PRO A 57 5.74 -4.15 -11.18
CA PRO A 57 5.13 -4.16 -12.51
C PRO A 57 3.94 -5.10 -12.67
N ARG A 58 3.82 -6.10 -11.80
CA ARG A 58 2.77 -7.11 -11.78
C ARG A 58 1.87 -6.95 -10.56
N ASP A 59 1.54 -5.70 -10.25
CA ASP A 59 0.70 -5.28 -9.12
C ASP A 59 -0.65 -6.00 -9.07
N ASN A 60 -1.22 -6.27 -10.25
CA ASN A 60 -2.52 -6.93 -10.38
C ASN A 60 -2.51 -8.42 -9.99
N ASP A 61 -1.35 -9.01 -9.70
CA ASP A 61 -1.26 -10.40 -9.24
C ASP A 61 -1.48 -10.52 -7.71
N TYR A 62 -1.72 -9.41 -7.02
CA TYR A 62 -1.98 -9.36 -5.58
C TYR A 62 -3.46 -9.11 -5.30
N ASP A 63 -3.95 -9.70 -4.20
CA ASP A 63 -5.24 -9.33 -3.61
C ASP A 63 -5.07 -8.17 -2.65
N TYR A 64 -6.07 -7.28 -2.59
CA TYR A 64 -6.07 -6.07 -1.77
C TYR A 64 -7.19 -6.13 -0.75
N TYR A 65 -6.83 -5.89 0.49
CA TYR A 65 -7.74 -5.89 1.63
C TYR A 65 -7.67 -4.53 2.29
N PHE A 66 -8.83 -3.86 2.37
CA PHE A 66 -8.95 -2.56 2.99
C PHE A 66 -9.78 -2.64 4.26
N ASP A 67 -9.42 -1.80 5.22
CA ASP A 67 -10.26 -1.48 6.37
C ASP A 67 -10.23 0.03 6.61
N VAL A 68 -11.31 0.57 7.16
CA VAL A 68 -11.49 2.01 7.36
C VAL A 68 -11.99 2.32 8.75
N GLU A 69 -11.27 3.19 9.45
CA GLU A 69 -11.66 3.73 10.75
C GLU A 69 -11.95 5.23 10.66
N GLY A 70 -12.91 5.70 11.47
CA GLY A 70 -13.18 7.14 11.66
C GLY A 70 -14.22 7.75 10.73
N LEU A 71 -14.88 6.96 9.87
CA LEU A 71 -15.97 7.45 9.01
C LEU A 71 -17.13 8.00 9.86
N PRO A 72 -17.71 9.16 9.48
CA PRO A 72 -18.91 9.69 10.14
C PRO A 72 -20.13 8.82 9.87
N LEU A 73 -21.17 8.96 10.69
CA LEU A 73 -22.45 8.30 10.46
C LEU A 73 -23.03 8.67 9.10
N GLY A 74 -23.69 7.70 8.45
CA GLY A 74 -24.26 7.84 7.11
C GLY A 74 -23.27 7.63 5.96
N MET A 75 -21.98 7.45 6.26
CA MET A 75 -20.93 7.09 5.32
C MET A 75 -20.54 5.62 5.45
N ASP A 76 -20.10 5.02 4.34
CA ASP A 76 -19.53 3.67 4.29
C ASP A 76 -18.37 3.63 3.27
N TYR A 77 -17.74 2.48 3.12
CA TYR A 77 -16.72 2.26 2.09
C TYR A 77 -17.02 1.02 1.25
N PHE A 78 -16.58 1.06 -0.01
CA PHE A 78 -16.72 -0.05 -0.94
C PHE A 78 -15.38 -0.31 -1.62
N VAL A 79 -15.02 -1.59 -1.73
CA VAL A 79 -13.78 -2.03 -2.35
C VAL A 79 -14.10 -2.65 -3.71
N ASN A 80 -13.43 -2.15 -4.74
CA ASN A 80 -13.40 -2.75 -6.05
C ASN A 80 -11.95 -3.00 -6.45
N PHE A 81 -11.47 -4.21 -6.17
CA PHE A 81 -10.08 -4.61 -6.41
C PHE A 81 -9.10 -3.67 -5.70
N ARG A 82 -8.38 -2.81 -6.44
CA ARG A 82 -7.40 -1.85 -5.92
C ARG A 82 -7.98 -0.49 -5.55
N THR A 83 -9.25 -0.27 -5.87
CA THR A 83 -9.91 1.01 -5.63
C THR A 83 -10.81 0.88 -4.42
N ILE A 84 -10.65 1.77 -3.45
CA ILE A 84 -11.59 1.96 -2.35
C ILE A 84 -12.36 3.26 -2.59
N SER A 85 -13.69 3.23 -2.52
CA SER A 85 -14.52 4.44 -2.41
C SER A 85 -14.99 4.65 -0.98
N LEU A 86 -15.02 5.90 -0.55
CA LEU A 86 -15.73 6.37 0.64
C LEU A 86 -16.96 7.13 0.14
N GLU A 87 -18.15 6.65 0.48
CA GLU A 87 -19.39 7.15 -0.12
C GLU A 87 -20.59 7.02 0.83
N GLY A 88 -21.58 7.89 0.64
CA GLY A 88 -22.75 7.96 1.52
C GLY A 88 -23.29 9.37 1.68
N THR A 89 -24.25 9.55 2.59
CA THR A 89 -24.78 10.87 2.96
C THR A 89 -24.50 11.09 4.44
N PRO A 90 -23.52 11.94 4.80
CA PRO A 90 -23.15 12.18 6.19
C PRO A 90 -24.33 12.68 7.03
N GLU A 91 -24.46 12.17 8.25
CA GLU A 91 -25.52 12.59 9.18
C GLU A 91 -25.10 13.75 10.09
N GLU A 92 -23.81 14.07 10.14
CA GLU A 92 -23.27 15.13 10.99
C GLU A 92 -22.16 15.94 10.32
N ALA A 93 -22.18 17.26 10.55
CA ALA A 93 -21.13 18.17 10.15
C ALA A 93 -19.94 18.10 11.13
N GLY A 94 -18.73 18.22 10.61
CA GLY A 94 -17.52 18.07 11.41
C GLY A 94 -16.27 17.89 10.59
N ILE A 95 -15.15 17.75 11.31
CA ILE A 95 -13.85 17.39 10.75
C ILE A 95 -13.52 16.00 11.28
N PHE A 96 -13.37 15.05 10.37
CA PHE A 96 -13.13 13.64 10.68
C PHE A 96 -11.75 13.23 10.21
N GLU A 97 -11.02 12.52 11.07
CA GLU A 97 -9.76 11.86 10.72
C GLU A 97 -10.07 10.41 10.32
N ILE A 98 -9.95 10.14 9.03
CA ILE A 98 -10.26 8.83 8.43
C ILE A 98 -8.96 8.08 8.23
N THR A 99 -8.77 6.93 8.88
CA THR A 99 -7.58 6.08 8.66
C THR A 99 -7.97 4.90 7.80
N ILE A 100 -7.31 4.78 6.64
CA ILE A 100 -7.46 3.65 5.75
C ILE A 100 -6.25 2.74 5.95
N PHE A 101 -6.52 1.49 6.29
CA PHE A 101 -5.54 0.41 6.37
C PHE A 101 -5.61 -0.38 5.07
N LEU A 102 -4.44 -0.74 4.56
CA LEU A 102 -4.31 -1.56 3.36
C LEU A 102 -3.35 -2.71 3.67
N GLU A 103 -3.81 -3.92 3.43
CA GLU A 103 -3.02 -5.15 3.42
C GLU A 103 -3.12 -5.79 2.04
N VAL A 104 -2.02 -6.35 1.55
CA VAL A 104 -1.97 -7.10 0.29
C VAL A 104 -1.58 -8.55 0.56
N ASP A 105 -2.03 -9.47 -0.29
CA ASP A 105 -1.64 -10.88 -0.25
C ASP A 105 -1.29 -11.38 -1.66
N GLY A 106 -0.39 -12.37 -1.77
CA GLY A 106 0.13 -12.89 -3.03
C GLY A 106 1.64 -12.70 -3.21
N PRO A 107 2.15 -12.77 -4.46
CA PRO A 107 1.41 -12.77 -5.72
C PRO A 107 0.82 -14.15 -6.06
N PHE A 108 -0.41 -14.19 -6.57
CA PHE A 108 -1.09 -15.42 -6.99
C PHE A 108 -0.79 -15.75 -8.47
N ARG A 109 0.27 -16.52 -8.71
CA ARG A 109 0.73 -16.90 -10.05
C ARG A 109 0.65 -18.41 -10.26
N ASN A 110 0.50 -18.84 -11.52
CA ASN A 110 0.48 -20.27 -11.90
C ASN A 110 1.88 -20.88 -12.03
N ASP A 111 2.91 -20.12 -11.67
CA ASP A 111 4.30 -20.46 -11.88
C ASP A 111 4.78 -21.13 -10.58
N PHE A 112 5.28 -22.37 -10.67
CA PHE A 112 5.69 -23.26 -9.55
C PHE A 112 6.87 -22.74 -8.68
N ASP A 113 7.05 -21.44 -8.57
CA ASP A 113 8.03 -20.79 -7.70
C ASP A 113 7.29 -19.97 -6.63
N ASP A 114 6.61 -20.69 -5.74
CA ASP A 114 5.81 -20.16 -4.62
C ASP A 114 6.65 -19.42 -3.55
N ASN A 115 7.96 -19.22 -3.76
CA ASN A 115 8.89 -18.71 -2.74
C ASN A 115 9.45 -17.31 -3.01
N VAL A 116 8.80 -16.51 -3.85
CA VAL A 116 9.26 -15.16 -4.15
C VAL A 116 8.42 -14.14 -3.39
N ASP A 117 8.55 -14.19 -2.06
CA ASP A 117 8.14 -13.11 -1.15
C ASP A 117 9.14 -11.95 -1.35
N ASP A 118 8.74 -11.01 -2.22
CA ASP A 118 9.58 -9.89 -2.68
C ASP A 118 9.20 -8.55 -2.05
N LEU A 119 8.14 -8.48 -1.24
CA LEU A 119 7.68 -7.20 -0.71
C LEU A 119 8.48 -6.82 0.53
N CYS A 120 8.77 -5.53 0.65
CA CYS A 120 9.40 -4.96 1.85
C CYS A 120 8.41 -4.85 3.02
N SER A 121 7.14 -4.71 2.71
CA SER A 121 6.01 -4.75 3.63
C SER A 121 4.77 -5.21 2.86
N TYR A 122 3.87 -5.90 3.55
CA TYR A 122 2.57 -6.32 3.04
C TYR A 122 1.43 -5.42 3.50
N ARG A 123 1.75 -4.36 4.27
CA ARG A 123 0.74 -3.47 4.85
C ARG A 123 1.21 -2.04 4.92
N THR A 124 0.24 -1.14 4.82
CA THR A 124 0.40 0.30 4.99
C THR A 124 -0.87 0.89 5.60
N SER A 125 -0.80 2.13 6.06
CA SER A 125 -1.97 2.89 6.41
C SER A 125 -1.76 4.38 6.16
N LYS A 126 -2.85 5.10 5.96
CA LYS A 126 -2.83 6.55 5.79
C LYS A 126 -4.07 7.20 6.38
N THR A 127 -3.86 8.30 7.09
CA THR A 127 -4.94 9.13 7.64
C THR A 127 -5.22 10.30 6.71
N TYR A 128 -6.51 10.53 6.43
CA TYR A 128 -7.05 11.61 5.62
C TYR A 128 -7.98 12.48 6.47
N THR A 129 -8.17 13.72 6.04
CA THR A 129 -9.15 14.62 6.66
C THR A 129 -10.37 14.74 5.77
N LEU A 130 -11.54 14.39 6.31
CA LEU A 130 -12.85 14.63 5.71
C LEU A 130 -13.52 15.81 6.42
N ILE A 131 -13.98 16.79 5.65
CA ILE A 131 -14.69 17.97 6.16
C ILE A 131 -16.12 17.91 5.65
N ILE A 132 -17.08 17.92 6.56
CA ILE A 132 -18.52 18.00 6.28
C ILE A 132 -19.07 19.30 6.87
N GLU A 133 -19.71 20.13 6.04
CA GLU A 133 -20.28 21.43 6.42
C GLU A 133 -21.82 21.46 6.37
#